data_AF-A0A428J9K7-F1
#
_entry.id   AF-A0A428J9K7-F1
#
_cell.length_a   1.000
_cell.length_b   1.000
_cell.length_c   1.000
_cell.angle_alpha   90.00
_cell.angle_beta   90.00
_cell.angle_gamma   90.00
#
_symmetry.space_group_name_H-M   'P 1'
#
loop_
_entity.id
_entity.type
_entity.pdbx_description
1 polymer ?
#
loop_
_entity_poly.entity_id
_entity_poly.type
_entity_poly.pdbx_seq_one_letter_code
_entity_poly.pdbx_strand_id
1 'polypeptide(L)'
;MKKPLLIFFTIIYCFSFFPTYLKAQQESEEQLIREAFVNTLLPHIDEEISNYLMDFKTFGTYSFQFDTIGTKLLSIKRNEPNEPFNYQAKLVVSTFEHAHNPPHFKIFITLDFSYSRYKVTNFEIKGDDTFKMIESFYKEILADIKQSFGLKLETYKHYNPSELKSSGFNQIHQIVTDIASTKLAPYAKKTHPFKNVVAPITYLKEDQGYILLKEGDGTNIVYFLQKINDTWTIKDKKQKQGKKMDAKLLWYY
;
A
#
# COMPACT_ATOMS: atom_id res chain seq x y z
N MET A 1 -41.36 12.10 -62.56
CA MET A 1 -40.07 11.48 -62.15
C MET A 1 -39.97 11.42 -60.63
N LYS A 2 -40.55 10.41 -59.94
CA LYS A 2 -40.44 10.26 -58.46
C LYS A 2 -40.43 8.80 -57.95
N LYS A 3 -40.44 7.80 -58.84
CA LYS A 3 -40.44 6.37 -58.44
C LYS A 3 -39.07 5.78 -58.04
N PRO A 4 -37.91 6.19 -58.61
CA PRO A 4 -36.64 5.58 -58.20
C PRO A 4 -36.13 6.11 -56.84
N LEU A 5 -36.56 7.31 -56.42
CA LEU A 5 -36.15 7.90 -55.15
C LEU A 5 -36.79 7.21 -53.94
N LEU A 6 -38.03 6.73 -54.11
CA LEU A 6 -38.78 6.10 -53.01
C LEU A 6 -38.21 4.71 -52.66
N ILE A 7 -37.78 3.96 -53.68
CA ILE A 7 -37.14 2.64 -53.53
C ILE A 7 -35.78 2.77 -52.81
N PHE A 8 -35.03 3.83 -53.11
CA PHE A 8 -33.74 4.09 -52.46
C PHE A 8 -33.88 4.38 -50.97
N PHE A 9 -34.92 5.13 -50.57
CA PHE A 9 -35.21 5.40 -49.16
C PHE A 9 -35.74 4.17 -48.41
N THR A 10 -36.44 3.25 -49.07
CA THR A 10 -36.92 2.01 -48.39
C THR A 10 -35.77 1.05 -48.09
N ILE A 11 -34.78 0.95 -48.97
CA ILE A 11 -33.59 0.10 -48.77
C ILE A 11 -32.73 0.63 -47.61
N ILE A 12 -32.51 1.95 -47.52
CA ILE A 12 -31.74 2.55 -46.42
C ILE A 12 -32.46 2.33 -45.07
N TYR A 13 -33.79 2.46 -45.03
CA TYR A 13 -34.55 2.26 -43.80
C TYR A 13 -34.50 0.79 -43.32
N CYS A 14 -34.48 -0.19 -44.22
CA CYS A 14 -34.33 -1.60 -43.84
C CYS A 14 -32.94 -1.95 -43.28
N PHE A 15 -31.88 -1.24 -43.67
CA PHE A 15 -30.55 -1.48 -43.10
C PHE A 15 -30.34 -0.87 -41.70
N SER A 16 -31.16 0.11 -41.30
CA SER A 16 -31.08 0.75 -39.98
C SER A 16 -31.72 -0.06 -38.84
N PHE A 17 -32.48 -1.13 -39.16
CA PHE A 17 -33.15 -1.99 -38.18
C PHE A 17 -32.58 -3.41 -38.12
N PHE A 18 -31.42 -3.68 -38.73
CA PHE A 18 -30.67 -4.85 -38.29
C PHE A 18 -30.21 -4.57 -36.86
N PRO A 19 -30.67 -5.35 -35.85
CA PRO A 19 -30.07 -5.25 -34.54
C PRO A 19 -28.59 -5.51 -34.78
N THR A 20 -27.75 -4.51 -34.50
CA THR A 20 -26.34 -4.78 -34.28
C THR A 20 -26.35 -5.74 -33.11
N TYR A 21 -26.22 -7.04 -33.40
CA TYR A 21 -25.82 -8.01 -32.41
C TYR A 21 -24.45 -7.53 -31.96
N LEU A 22 -24.44 -6.69 -30.90
CA LEU A 22 -23.32 -6.61 -30.00
C LEU A 22 -23.15 -8.03 -29.51
N LYS A 23 -22.30 -8.77 -30.20
CA LYS A 23 -21.87 -10.09 -29.79
C LYS A 23 -21.15 -9.82 -28.47
N ALA A 24 -21.87 -9.96 -27.36
CA ALA A 24 -21.25 -10.02 -26.04
C ALA A 24 -20.11 -11.02 -26.21
N GLN A 25 -18.88 -10.56 -26.00
CA GLN A 25 -17.70 -11.38 -26.17
C GLN A 25 -17.82 -12.50 -25.14
N GLN A 26 -18.25 -13.67 -25.60
CA GLN A 26 -18.48 -14.82 -24.75
C GLN A 26 -17.15 -15.18 -24.10
N GLU A 27 -17.09 -15.09 -22.77
CA GLU A 27 -15.89 -15.43 -22.01
C GLU A 27 -15.50 -16.87 -22.33
N SER A 28 -14.21 -17.07 -22.61
CA SER A 28 -13.71 -18.41 -22.90
C SER A 28 -13.66 -19.25 -21.62
N GLU A 29 -13.86 -20.56 -21.74
CA GLU A 29 -13.74 -21.49 -20.61
C GLU A 29 -12.36 -21.38 -19.93
N GLU A 30 -11.29 -21.18 -20.71
CA GLU A 30 -9.94 -20.97 -20.18
C GLU A 30 -9.85 -19.72 -19.29
N GLN A 31 -10.52 -18.63 -19.69
CA GLN A 31 -10.58 -17.40 -18.91
C GLN A 31 -11.31 -17.64 -17.58
N LEU A 32 -12.47 -18.31 -17.61
CA LEU A 32 -13.24 -18.64 -16.41
C LEU A 32 -12.44 -19.53 -15.44
N ILE A 33 -11.72 -20.52 -15.95
CA ILE A 33 -10.85 -21.39 -15.14
C ILE A 33 -9.72 -20.58 -14.48
N ARG A 34 -9.09 -19.66 -15.24
CA ARG A 34 -8.04 -18.79 -14.71
C ARG A 34 -8.56 -17.87 -13.61
N GLU A 35 -9.71 -17.24 -13.82
CA GLU A 35 -10.34 -16.35 -12.84
C GLU A 35 -10.76 -17.11 -11.59
N ALA A 36 -11.38 -18.29 -11.75
CA ALA A 36 -11.72 -19.16 -10.63
C ALA A 36 -10.47 -19.55 -9.82
N PHE A 37 -9.37 -19.92 -10.50
CA PHE A 37 -8.11 -20.23 -9.85
C PHE A 37 -7.55 -19.03 -9.06
N VAL A 38 -7.49 -17.84 -9.65
CA VAL A 38 -7.04 -16.63 -8.94
C VAL A 38 -7.92 -16.34 -7.73
N ASN A 39 -9.25 -16.46 -7.88
CA ASN A 39 -10.21 -16.26 -6.78
C ASN A 39 -9.97 -17.20 -5.59
N THR A 40 -9.57 -18.46 -5.84
CA THR A 40 -9.19 -19.37 -4.75
C THR A 40 -7.93 -18.95 -4.00
N LEU A 41 -7.05 -18.17 -4.63
CA LEU A 41 -5.82 -17.67 -4.02
C LEU A 41 -5.99 -16.32 -3.32
N LEU A 42 -7.08 -15.58 -3.58
CA LEU A 42 -7.27 -14.21 -3.08
C LEU A 42 -7.11 -14.07 -1.57
N PRO A 43 -7.70 -14.93 -0.71
CA PRO A 43 -7.53 -14.79 0.74
C PRO A 43 -6.05 -14.84 1.17
N HIS A 44 -5.25 -15.69 0.51
CA HIS A 44 -3.83 -15.84 0.79
C HIS A 44 -3.01 -14.66 0.24
N ILE A 45 -3.38 -14.16 -0.93
CA ILE A 45 -2.78 -12.96 -1.52
C ILE A 45 -3.03 -11.74 -0.62
N ASP A 46 -4.27 -11.56 -0.15
CA ASP A 46 -4.67 -10.45 0.71
C ASP A 46 -3.95 -10.49 2.06
N GLU A 47 -3.81 -11.69 2.64
CA GLU A 47 -3.04 -11.92 3.85
C GLU A 47 -1.56 -11.53 3.65
N GLU A 48 -0.94 -11.97 2.57
CA GLU A 48 0.47 -11.71 2.27
C GLU A 48 0.73 -10.25 1.93
N ILE A 49 -0.17 -9.59 1.18
CA ILE A 49 -0.10 -8.15 0.93
C ILE A 49 -0.24 -7.39 2.26
N SER A 50 -1.19 -7.78 3.11
CA SER A 50 -1.38 -7.15 4.41
C SER A 50 -0.13 -7.30 5.29
N ASN A 51 0.41 -8.51 5.41
CA ASN A 51 1.64 -8.80 6.16
C ASN A 51 2.83 -7.99 5.61
N TYR A 52 3.01 -7.98 4.29
CA TYR A 52 4.09 -7.21 3.68
C TYR A 52 3.92 -5.71 3.91
N LEU A 53 2.72 -5.14 3.81
CA LEU A 53 2.50 -3.72 4.07
C LEU A 53 2.68 -3.35 5.53
N MET A 54 2.39 -4.27 6.45
CA MET A 54 2.78 -4.13 7.86
C MET A 54 4.30 -4.08 8.01
N ASP A 55 5.04 -4.79 7.15
CA ASP A 55 6.50 -4.73 7.10
C ASP A 55 7.05 -3.54 6.30
N PHE A 56 6.26 -2.99 5.37
CA PHE A 56 6.54 -1.76 4.63
C PHE A 56 6.18 -0.53 5.48
N LYS A 57 6.96 -0.47 6.56
CA LYS A 57 6.93 0.42 7.71
C LYS A 57 7.22 1.89 7.42
N THR A 58 7.42 2.25 6.16
CA THR A 58 7.87 3.57 5.75
C THR A 58 6.73 4.50 5.36
N PHE A 59 5.45 4.10 5.43
CA PHE A 59 4.39 4.94 4.90
C PHE A 59 3.48 5.61 5.92
N GLY A 60 3.43 5.17 7.19
CA GLY A 60 2.86 5.86 8.36
C GLY A 60 1.38 6.33 8.32
N THR A 61 0.80 6.59 7.15
CA THR A 61 -0.51 7.21 6.87
C THR A 61 -1.05 6.92 5.47
N TYR A 62 -0.24 6.47 4.50
CA TYR A 62 -0.78 6.15 3.17
C TYR A 62 -1.54 4.83 3.25
N SER A 63 -2.86 4.87 3.08
CA SER A 63 -3.68 3.68 2.85
C SER A 63 -3.60 3.35 1.37
N PHE A 64 -3.14 2.14 1.05
CA PHE A 64 -3.14 1.64 -0.32
C PHE A 64 -4.34 0.73 -0.50
N GLN A 65 -5.15 1.03 -1.51
CA GLN A 65 -6.25 0.15 -1.92
C GLN A 65 -5.78 -0.69 -3.09
N PHE A 66 -5.89 -2.01 -2.94
CA PHE A 66 -5.49 -2.98 -3.95
C PHE A 66 -6.68 -3.49 -4.72
N ASP A 67 -6.55 -3.50 -6.04
CA ASP A 67 -7.46 -4.21 -6.92
C ASP A 67 -7.11 -5.69 -6.89
N THR A 68 -7.52 -6.35 -5.81
CA THR A 68 -7.28 -7.79 -5.60
C THR A 68 -8.14 -8.61 -6.56
N ILE A 69 -9.36 -8.14 -6.85
CA ILE A 69 -10.24 -8.73 -7.86
C ILE A 69 -9.58 -8.69 -9.25
N GLY A 70 -8.91 -7.59 -9.61
CA GLY A 70 -8.16 -7.43 -10.86
C GLY A 70 -6.80 -8.15 -10.91
N THR A 71 -6.50 -9.05 -9.97
CA THR A 71 -5.25 -9.83 -9.96
C THR A 71 -5.07 -10.63 -11.24
N LYS A 72 -3.88 -10.56 -11.84
CA LYS A 72 -3.57 -11.26 -13.10
C LYS A 72 -2.60 -12.40 -12.87
N LEU A 73 -2.96 -13.59 -13.35
CA LEU A 73 -2.04 -14.73 -13.45
C LEU A 73 -1.08 -14.56 -14.64
N LEU A 74 0.17 -14.21 -14.34
CA LEU A 74 1.23 -14.03 -15.34
C LEU A 74 1.72 -15.36 -15.89
N SER A 75 1.94 -16.35 -15.02
CA SER A 75 2.39 -17.69 -15.42
C SER A 75 2.06 -18.72 -14.36
N ILE A 76 1.82 -19.96 -14.78
CA ILE A 76 1.78 -21.14 -13.93
C ILE A 76 2.66 -22.21 -14.56
N LYS A 77 3.49 -22.87 -13.76
CA LYS A 77 4.30 -24.01 -14.20
C LYS A 77 4.31 -25.09 -13.13
N ARG A 78 4.50 -26.33 -13.55
CA ARG A 78 4.83 -27.42 -12.63
C ARG A 78 6.26 -27.22 -12.13
N ASN A 79 6.49 -27.45 -10.84
CA ASN A 79 7.83 -27.31 -10.25
C ASN A 79 8.76 -28.42 -10.75
N GLU A 80 8.29 -29.66 -10.69
CA GLU A 80 9.05 -30.84 -11.13
C GLU A 80 8.17 -31.74 -12.01
N PRO A 81 8.66 -32.25 -13.15
CA PRO A 81 7.86 -33.11 -14.05
C PRO A 81 7.24 -34.32 -13.35
N ASN A 82 7.96 -34.87 -12.37
CA ASN A 82 7.63 -36.13 -11.71
C ASN A 82 6.92 -35.95 -10.35
N GLU A 83 6.73 -34.71 -9.87
CA GLU A 83 5.95 -34.46 -8.66
C GLU A 83 4.53 -34.05 -9.04
N PRO A 84 3.54 -34.94 -8.86
CA PRO A 84 2.16 -34.59 -9.12
C PRO A 84 1.71 -33.52 -8.11
N PHE A 85 0.96 -32.54 -8.62
CA PHE A 85 0.32 -31.50 -7.82
C PHE A 85 1.22 -30.43 -7.19
N ASN A 86 2.48 -30.28 -7.61
CA ASN A 86 3.35 -29.16 -7.18
C ASN A 86 3.53 -28.13 -8.30
N TYR A 87 3.08 -26.90 -8.03
CA TYR A 87 3.07 -25.81 -9.00
C TYR A 87 3.68 -24.54 -8.43
N GLN A 88 4.16 -23.70 -9.33
CA GLN A 88 4.51 -22.31 -9.05
C GLN A 88 3.68 -21.40 -9.94
N ALA A 89 3.01 -20.43 -9.32
CA ALA A 89 2.32 -19.36 -10.01
C ALA A 89 3.00 -18.02 -9.76
N LYS A 90 2.99 -17.17 -10.79
CA LYS A 90 3.37 -15.76 -10.71
C LYS A 90 2.13 -14.93 -10.95
N LEU A 91 1.83 -14.06 -9.99
CA LEU A 91 0.70 -13.16 -10.00
C LEU A 91 1.17 -11.71 -10.01
N VAL A 92 0.33 -10.83 -10.52
CA VAL A 92 0.47 -9.40 -10.29
C VAL A 92 -0.83 -8.81 -9.74
N VAL A 93 -0.70 -8.10 -8.64
CA VAL A 93 -1.76 -7.29 -8.01
C VAL A 93 -1.41 -5.84 -8.22
N SER A 94 -2.39 -5.01 -8.57
CA SER A 94 -2.18 -3.57 -8.76
C SER A 94 -3.00 -2.78 -7.75
N THR A 95 -2.56 -1.59 -7.37
CA THR A 95 -3.44 -0.63 -6.68
C THR A 95 -4.61 -0.23 -7.57
N PHE A 96 -5.81 0.04 -7.02
CA PHE A 96 -6.94 0.53 -7.80
C PHE A 96 -6.57 1.82 -8.57
N GLU A 97 -6.88 1.86 -9.87
CA GLU A 97 -6.63 3.02 -10.74
C GLU A 97 -7.83 3.99 -10.85
N HIS A 98 -8.87 3.83 -10.03
CA HIS A 98 -10.03 4.74 -10.08
C HIS A 98 -9.81 5.99 -9.20
N ALA A 99 -9.43 7.09 -9.87
CA ALA A 99 -9.46 8.50 -9.47
C ALA A 99 -8.31 9.08 -8.61
N HIS A 100 -7.32 9.60 -9.34
CA HIS A 100 -6.55 10.85 -9.14
C HIS A 100 -5.39 10.95 -8.14
N ASN A 101 -5.17 10.02 -7.22
CA ASN A 101 -4.16 10.21 -6.18
C ASN A 101 -3.10 9.08 -6.18
N PRO A 102 -1.93 9.26 -6.84
CA PRO A 102 -0.78 8.35 -6.67
C PRO A 102 -0.40 8.24 -5.18
N PRO A 103 0.42 7.28 -4.74
CA PRO A 103 1.24 6.38 -5.55
C PRO A 103 0.49 5.17 -6.09
N HIS A 104 0.78 4.83 -7.34
CA HIS A 104 0.39 3.56 -7.94
C HIS A 104 1.55 2.59 -7.89
N PHE A 105 1.27 1.33 -7.55
CA PHE A 105 2.28 0.29 -7.62
C PHE A 105 1.68 -1.08 -7.91
N LYS A 106 2.57 -1.94 -8.39
CA LYS A 106 2.31 -3.34 -8.70
C LYS A 106 3.08 -4.20 -7.72
N ILE A 107 2.40 -5.21 -7.22
CA ILE A 107 2.96 -6.26 -6.39
C ILE A 107 3.05 -7.52 -7.24
N PHE A 108 4.27 -8.04 -7.41
CA PHE A 108 4.54 -9.29 -8.09
C PHE A 108 4.75 -10.38 -7.04
N ILE A 109 3.87 -11.37 -7.03
CA ILE A 109 3.87 -12.45 -6.05
C ILE A 109 4.22 -13.75 -6.76
N THR A 110 5.22 -14.47 -6.26
CA THR A 110 5.48 -15.86 -6.66
C THR A 110 5.07 -16.77 -5.52
N LEU A 111 4.17 -17.71 -5.83
CA LEU A 111 3.65 -18.67 -4.89
C LEU A 111 3.95 -20.08 -5.36
N ASP A 112 4.51 -20.88 -4.48
CA ASP A 112 4.58 -22.32 -4.62
C ASP A 112 3.36 -22.91 -3.94
N PHE A 113 2.66 -23.83 -4.60
CA PHE A 113 1.47 -24.43 -4.04
C PHE A 113 1.32 -25.91 -4.41
N SER A 114 0.69 -26.62 -3.49
CA SER A 114 0.35 -28.05 -3.55
C SER A 114 -1.05 -28.26 -2.98
N TYR A 115 -1.53 -29.51 -3.00
CA TYR A 115 -2.90 -29.87 -2.56
C TYR A 115 -3.35 -29.23 -1.23
N SER A 116 -2.44 -29.00 -0.27
CA SER A 116 -2.79 -28.43 1.04
C SER A 116 -1.86 -27.34 1.55
N ARG A 117 -0.91 -26.88 0.72
CA ARG A 117 0.12 -25.92 1.15
C ARG A 117 0.33 -24.87 0.08
N TYR A 118 0.37 -23.62 0.48
CA TYR A 118 0.90 -22.52 -0.30
C TYR A 118 2.08 -21.90 0.45
N LYS A 119 3.01 -21.31 -0.29
CA LYS A 119 4.13 -20.55 0.26
C LYS A 119 4.48 -19.44 -0.71
N VAL A 120 4.48 -18.19 -0.26
CA VAL A 120 5.08 -17.10 -1.01
C VAL A 120 6.60 -17.26 -1.00
N THR A 121 7.20 -17.35 -2.18
CA THR A 121 8.65 -17.50 -2.36
C THR A 121 9.32 -16.24 -2.88
N ASN A 122 8.55 -15.33 -3.47
CA ASN A 122 9.03 -14.00 -3.86
C ASN A 122 7.89 -12.98 -3.79
N PHE A 123 8.22 -11.78 -3.31
CA PHE A 123 7.30 -10.66 -3.22
C PHE A 123 8.04 -9.38 -3.61
N GLU A 124 7.74 -8.84 -4.79
CA GLU A 124 8.43 -7.67 -5.35
C GLU A 124 7.43 -6.53 -5.57
N ILE A 125 7.76 -5.32 -5.12
CA ILE A 125 6.97 -4.12 -5.38
C ILE A 125 7.64 -3.26 -6.44
N LYS A 126 6.87 -2.85 -7.45
CA LYS A 126 7.26 -1.81 -8.40
C LYS A 126 6.27 -0.66 -8.34
N GLY A 127 6.69 0.43 -7.71
CA GLY A 127 5.93 1.67 -7.68
C GLY A 127 6.37 2.67 -8.73
N ASP A 128 5.46 3.61 -8.99
CA ASP A 128 5.70 4.81 -9.78
C ASP A 128 6.72 5.76 -9.11
N ASP A 129 6.98 6.89 -9.75
CA ASP A 129 7.93 7.87 -9.22
C ASP A 129 7.45 8.51 -7.91
N THR A 130 6.13 8.59 -7.70
CA THR A 130 5.54 9.06 -6.44
C THR A 130 5.86 8.09 -5.31
N PHE A 131 5.71 6.78 -5.53
CA PHE A 131 6.06 5.74 -4.56
C PHE A 131 7.53 5.86 -4.14
N LYS A 132 8.43 5.95 -5.13
CA LYS A 132 9.88 6.07 -4.88
C LYS A 132 10.23 7.35 -4.13
N MET A 133 9.54 8.45 -4.45
CA MET A 133 9.72 9.73 -3.79
C MET A 133 9.29 9.67 -2.32
N ILE A 134 8.12 9.09 -2.02
CA ILE A 134 7.66 8.91 -0.64
C ILE A 134 8.61 7.99 0.13
N GLU A 135 9.01 6.86 -0.46
CA GLU A 135 9.92 5.90 0.17
C GLU A 135 11.27 6.57 0.52
N SER A 136 11.84 7.32 -0.42
CA SER A 136 13.08 8.08 -0.22
C SER A 136 12.92 9.13 0.87
N PHE A 137 11.78 9.83 0.90
CA PHE A 137 11.49 10.86 1.90
C PHE A 137 11.50 10.28 3.32
N TYR A 138 10.81 9.16 3.56
CA TYR A 138 10.79 8.53 4.88
C TYR A 138 12.15 7.92 5.26
N LYS A 139 12.87 7.32 4.30
CA LYS A 139 14.24 6.82 4.53
C LYS A 139 15.17 7.95 4.97
N GLU A 140 15.09 9.11 4.31
CA GLU A 140 15.91 10.28 4.64
C GLU A 140 15.57 10.85 6.02
N ILE A 141 14.28 10.98 6.35
CA ILE A 141 13.84 11.42 7.69
C ILE A 141 14.38 10.49 8.77
N LEU A 142 14.23 9.18 8.58
CA LEU A 142 14.69 8.21 9.55
C LEU A 142 16.20 8.25 9.73
N ALA A 143 16.95 8.38 8.63
CA ALA A 143 18.40 8.51 8.69
C ALA A 143 18.83 9.76 9.48
N ASP A 144 18.23 10.90 9.17
CA ASP A 144 18.54 12.19 9.82
C ASP A 144 18.20 12.18 11.33
N ILE A 145 17.05 11.63 11.72
CA ILE A 145 16.68 11.48 13.14
C ILE A 145 17.63 10.51 13.86
N LYS A 146 17.88 9.33 13.28
CA LYS A 146 18.78 8.31 13.86
C LYS A 146 20.16 8.90 14.09
N GLN A 147 20.70 9.60 13.09
CA GLN A 147 22.00 10.27 13.18
C GLN A 147 22.00 11.36 14.25
N SER A 148 20.97 12.22 14.28
CA SER A 148 20.86 13.34 15.23
C SER A 148 20.91 12.89 16.68
N PHE A 149 20.30 11.75 16.99
CA PHE A 149 20.16 11.24 18.36
C PHE A 149 21.03 10.02 18.66
N GLY A 150 21.81 9.52 17.70
CA GLY A 150 22.60 8.30 17.85
C GLY A 150 21.76 7.06 18.14
N LEU A 151 20.57 6.96 17.56
CA LEU A 151 19.63 5.86 17.82
C LEU A 151 20.06 4.58 17.10
N LYS A 152 20.04 3.46 17.82
CA LYS A 152 20.25 2.11 17.29
C LYS A 152 18.92 1.37 17.32
N LEU A 153 18.24 1.30 16.19
CA LEU A 153 16.85 0.80 16.09
C LEU A 153 16.77 -0.58 15.44
N GLU A 154 17.89 -1.22 15.15
CA GLU A 154 17.99 -2.48 14.41
C GLU A 154 17.29 -3.63 15.13
N THR A 155 17.30 -3.61 16.47
CA THR A 155 16.63 -4.61 17.31
C THR A 155 15.21 -4.22 17.71
N TYR A 156 14.73 -3.04 17.29
CA TYR A 156 13.39 -2.56 17.62
C TYR A 156 12.41 -2.93 16.51
N LYS A 157 11.21 -3.35 16.89
CA LYS A 157 10.12 -3.53 15.94
C LYS A 157 9.47 -2.18 15.69
N HIS A 158 9.43 -1.76 14.43
CA HIS A 158 8.67 -0.58 14.04
C HIS A 158 7.17 -0.90 13.93
N TYR A 159 6.34 0.10 14.26
CA TYR A 159 4.88 0.07 14.22
C TYR A 159 4.30 1.33 13.56
N ASN A 160 3.40 1.14 12.60
CA ASN A 160 2.51 2.20 12.12
C ASN A 160 1.34 2.45 13.11
N PRO A 161 0.64 3.60 13.03
CA PRO A 161 -0.48 3.90 13.91
C PRO A 161 -1.59 2.85 13.91
N SER A 162 -1.93 2.28 12.74
CA SER A 162 -2.93 1.20 12.60
C SER A 162 -2.49 -0.08 13.32
N GLU A 163 -1.21 -0.44 13.22
CA GLU A 163 -0.65 -1.63 13.85
C GLU A 163 -0.58 -1.52 15.36
N LEU A 164 -0.32 -0.32 15.90
CA LEU A 164 -0.39 -0.08 17.34
C LEU A 164 -1.78 -0.41 17.88
N LYS A 165 -2.83 -0.06 17.14
CA LYS A 165 -4.22 -0.37 17.52
C LYS A 165 -4.52 -1.86 17.41
N SER A 166 -4.20 -2.50 16.27
CA SER A 166 -4.50 -3.92 16.07
C SER A 166 -3.68 -4.85 16.98
N SER A 167 -2.46 -4.44 17.36
CA SER A 167 -1.58 -5.20 18.26
C SER A 167 -1.87 -4.97 19.74
N GLY A 168 -2.93 -4.23 20.09
CA GLY A 168 -3.32 -3.97 21.48
C GLY A 168 -2.48 -2.92 22.22
N PHE A 169 -1.60 -2.18 21.53
CA PHE A 169 -0.85 -1.05 22.10
C PHE A 169 -1.69 0.23 22.17
N ASN A 170 -2.90 0.13 22.72
CA ASN A 170 -3.90 1.20 22.73
C ASN A 170 -3.37 2.50 23.39
N GLN A 171 -2.60 2.38 24.47
CA GLN A 171 -1.99 3.53 25.15
C GLN A 171 -0.99 4.27 24.25
N ILE A 172 -0.14 3.53 23.54
CA ILE A 172 0.85 4.11 22.63
C ILE A 172 0.15 4.69 21.40
N HIS A 173 -0.86 4.00 20.87
CA HIS A 173 -1.70 4.52 19.79
C HIS A 173 -2.33 5.87 20.16
N GLN A 174 -2.83 6.01 21.39
CA GLN A 174 -3.36 7.29 21.90
C GLN A 174 -2.27 8.36 21.94
N ILE A 175 -1.10 8.06 22.53
CA ILE A 175 0.03 9.00 22.58
C ILE A 175 0.43 9.48 21.17
N VAL A 176 0.56 8.56 20.22
CA VAL A 176 0.89 8.85 18.82
C VAL A 176 -0.17 9.75 18.18
N THR A 177 -1.45 9.47 18.43
CA THR A 177 -2.57 10.25 17.91
C THR A 177 -2.59 11.66 18.49
N ASP A 178 -2.32 11.81 19.78
CA ASP A 178 -2.23 13.11 20.46
C ASP A 178 -1.03 13.93 19.96
N ILE A 179 0.11 13.29 19.75
CA ILE A 179 1.28 13.94 19.13
C ILE A 179 0.93 14.38 17.70
N ALA A 180 0.32 13.52 16.89
CA ALA A 180 -0.05 13.83 15.52
C ALA A 180 -1.04 15.01 15.45
N SER A 181 -2.09 15.01 16.27
CA SER A 181 -3.10 16.06 16.29
C SER A 181 -2.54 17.41 16.76
N THR A 182 -1.61 17.41 17.71
CA THR A 182 -1.02 18.65 18.23
C THR A 182 0.10 19.20 17.35
N LYS A 183 0.94 18.32 16.76
CA LYS A 183 2.13 18.71 16.01
C LYS A 183 1.93 18.79 14.51
N LEU A 184 1.10 17.92 13.92
CA LEU A 184 0.92 17.84 12.47
C LEU A 184 -0.28 18.63 11.96
N ALA A 185 -1.38 18.71 12.74
CA ALA A 185 -2.56 19.45 12.34
C ALA A 185 -2.30 20.93 11.98
N PRO A 186 -1.37 21.67 12.63
CA PRO A 186 -1.01 23.01 12.21
C PRO A 186 -0.42 23.10 10.80
N TYR A 187 0.24 22.03 10.33
CA TYR A 187 0.78 21.96 8.97
C TYR A 187 -0.30 21.62 7.94
N ALA A 188 -1.28 20.79 8.31
CA ALA A 188 -2.40 20.42 7.44
C ALA A 188 -3.35 21.59 7.13
N LYS A 189 -3.38 22.62 7.98
CA LYS A 189 -4.13 23.86 7.78
C LYS A 189 -3.49 24.83 6.79
N LYS A 190 -2.24 24.59 6.36
CA LYS A 190 -1.58 25.43 5.36
C LYS A 190 -2.11 25.05 3.97
N THR A 191 -2.54 26.04 3.19
CA THR A 191 -3.19 25.93 1.86
C THR A 191 -2.33 25.31 0.75
N HIS A 192 -1.18 24.74 1.08
CA HIS A 192 -0.27 24.15 0.12
C HIS A 192 -0.56 22.64 -0.01
N PRO A 193 -0.72 22.09 -1.22
CA PRO A 193 -1.05 20.68 -1.41
C PRO A 193 0.08 19.75 -0.93
N PHE A 194 1.30 20.28 -0.85
CA PHE A 194 2.47 19.53 -0.39
C PHE A 194 2.87 19.84 1.05
N LYS A 195 3.24 18.78 1.77
CA LYS A 195 3.79 18.74 3.12
C LYS A 195 5.23 18.24 3.11
N ASN A 196 5.93 18.58 4.18
CA ASN A 196 7.27 18.09 4.49
C ASN A 196 7.34 17.45 5.88
N VAL A 197 6.21 16.97 6.37
CA VAL A 197 6.07 16.30 7.66
C VAL A 197 5.48 14.90 7.46
N VAL A 198 5.87 13.97 8.34
CA VAL A 198 5.35 12.60 8.39
C VAL A 198 4.63 12.35 9.69
N ALA A 199 3.74 11.35 9.69
CA ALA A 199 3.16 10.85 10.93
C ALA A 199 4.24 10.34 11.89
N PRO A 200 3.99 10.38 13.21
CA PRO A 200 4.97 9.90 14.18
C PRO A 200 5.28 8.42 13.93
N ILE A 201 6.57 8.10 13.96
CA ILE A 201 7.10 6.78 13.62
C ILE A 201 7.48 6.06 14.92
N THR A 202 6.90 4.89 15.18
CA THR A 202 7.02 4.23 16.49
C THR A 202 7.91 3.01 16.42
N TYR A 203 8.81 2.85 17.38
CA TYR A 203 9.69 1.70 17.54
C TYR A 203 9.56 1.16 18.95
N LEU A 204 9.25 -0.14 19.11
CA LEU A 204 9.10 -0.78 20.42
C LEU A 204 10.03 -1.99 20.52
N LYS A 205 10.55 -2.21 21.74
CA LYS A 205 11.34 -3.39 22.11
C LYS A 205 11.15 -3.64 23.60
N GLU A 206 10.57 -4.78 23.94
CA GLU A 206 10.32 -5.17 25.34
C GLU A 206 9.60 -4.03 26.09
N ASP A 207 10.23 -3.46 27.11
CA ASP A 207 9.70 -2.39 27.95
C ASP A 207 10.16 -0.99 27.53
N GLN A 208 10.78 -0.86 26.36
CA GLN A 208 11.32 0.42 25.85
C GLN A 208 10.77 0.74 24.46
N GLY A 209 10.74 2.02 24.14
CA GLY A 209 10.37 2.44 22.80
C GLY A 209 10.74 3.88 22.48
N TYR A 210 10.50 4.23 21.24
CA TYR A 210 10.70 5.56 20.71
C TYR A 210 9.53 5.97 19.83
N ILE A 211 9.12 7.22 19.93
CA ILE A 211 8.29 7.87 18.90
C ILE A 211 9.13 8.95 18.27
N LEU A 212 9.37 8.81 16.97
CA LEU A 212 10.19 9.70 16.16
C LEU A 212 9.27 10.63 15.37
N LEU A 213 9.62 11.91 15.34
CA LEU A 213 8.87 12.92 14.62
C LEU A 213 9.85 13.91 13.98
N LYS A 214 9.50 14.38 12.78
CA LYS A 214 10.16 15.51 12.15
C LYS A 214 9.16 16.60 11.81
N GLU A 215 9.45 17.80 12.28
CA GLU A 215 8.67 19.00 11.97
C GLU A 215 9.12 19.64 10.64
N GLY A 216 8.27 20.48 10.06
CA GLY A 216 8.49 21.01 8.71
C GLY A 216 9.63 22.04 8.62
N ASP A 217 10.13 22.53 9.74
CA ASP A 217 11.34 23.35 9.79
C ASP A 217 12.64 22.52 9.86
N GLY A 218 12.53 21.19 9.90
CA GLY A 218 13.66 20.27 10.03
C GLY A 218 13.96 19.85 11.46
N THR A 219 13.20 20.31 12.46
CA THR A 219 13.37 19.89 13.86
C THR A 219 13.07 18.40 14.00
N ASN A 220 14.07 17.66 14.48
CA ASN A 220 13.95 16.24 14.85
C ASN A 220 13.52 16.14 16.31
N ILE A 221 12.51 15.33 16.59
CA ILE A 221 11.95 15.12 17.92
C ILE A 221 11.92 13.62 18.20
N VAL A 222 12.38 13.24 19.40
CA VAL A 222 12.31 11.87 19.90
C VAL A 222 11.63 11.88 21.26
N TYR A 223 10.55 11.13 21.36
CA TYR A 223 9.94 10.76 22.63
C TYR A 223 10.48 9.39 23.04
N PHE A 224 10.99 9.29 24.26
CA PHE A 224 11.47 8.05 24.83
C PHE A 224 10.32 7.42 25.62
N LEU A 225 9.94 6.20 25.26
CA LEU A 225 8.89 5.44 25.92
C LEU A 225 9.50 4.43 26.89
N GLN A 226 8.83 4.25 28.02
CA GLN A 226 9.13 3.21 28.99
C GLN A 226 7.83 2.56 29.46
N LYS A 227 7.81 1.23 29.50
CA LYS A 227 6.76 0.45 30.13
C LYS A 227 7.10 0.30 31.62
N ILE A 228 6.19 0.71 32.49
CA ILE A 228 6.29 0.64 33.96
C ILE A 228 4.98 0.07 34.47
N ASN A 229 5.02 -1.06 35.18
CA ASN A 229 3.83 -1.75 35.72
C ASN A 229 2.73 -1.93 34.66
N ASP A 230 3.12 -2.51 33.53
CA ASP A 230 2.25 -2.71 32.35
C ASP A 230 1.67 -1.46 31.68
N THR A 231 2.14 -0.27 32.06
CA THR A 231 1.70 1.00 31.48
C THR A 231 2.81 1.67 30.69
N TRP A 232 2.53 2.01 29.44
CA TRP A 232 3.47 2.77 28.61
C TRP A 232 3.38 4.26 28.92
N THR A 233 4.54 4.88 29.17
CA THR A 233 4.64 6.32 29.48
C THR A 233 5.77 6.98 28.70
N ILE A 234 5.65 8.29 28.49
CA ILE A 234 6.75 9.12 27.96
C ILE A 234 7.72 9.41 29.11
N LYS A 235 8.91 8.83 29.03
CA LYS A 235 9.99 9.03 30.01
C LYS A 235 10.73 10.36 29.78
N ASP A 236 10.97 10.69 28.51
CA ASP A 236 11.74 11.86 28.13
C ASP A 236 11.35 12.33 26.73
N LYS A 237 11.65 13.59 26.41
CA LYS A 237 11.47 14.19 25.09
C LYS A 237 12.68 15.04 24.75
N LYS A 238 13.33 14.71 23.63
CA LYS A 238 14.47 15.49 23.12
C LYS A 238 14.17 16.07 21.75
N GLN A 239 14.77 17.22 21.47
CA GLN A 239 14.64 17.93 20.21
C GLN A 239 16.02 18.38 19.74
N LYS A 240 16.27 18.29 18.43
CA LYS A 240 17.50 18.78 17.78
C LYS A 240 17.16 19.33 16.41
N GLN A 241 17.85 20.38 16.01
CA GLN A 241 17.77 20.84 14.63
C GLN A 241 18.41 19.81 13.72
N GLY A 242 17.67 19.33 12.72
CA GLY A 242 18.15 18.44 11.68
C GLY A 242 18.08 19.10 10.30
N LYS A 243 18.19 18.27 9.26
CA LYS A 243 18.02 18.72 7.88
C LYS A 243 16.59 19.19 7.64
N LYS A 244 16.39 20.35 7.03
CA LYS A 244 15.06 20.78 6.60
C LYS A 244 14.63 19.97 5.37
N MET A 245 13.41 19.42 5.41
CA MET A 245 12.86 18.64 4.30
C MET A 245 12.10 19.54 3.33
N ASP A 246 12.24 19.29 2.04
CA ASP A 246 11.44 19.93 1.01
C ASP A 246 9.97 19.48 1.10
N ALA A 247 9.03 20.37 0.81
CA ALA A 247 7.61 20.04 0.73
C ALA A 247 7.30 19.28 -0.56
N LYS A 248 7.48 17.95 -0.53
CA LYS A 248 7.33 17.05 -1.68
C LYS A 248 6.17 16.06 -1.53
N LEU A 249 5.70 15.78 -0.31
CA LEU A 249 4.63 14.81 -0.07
C LEU A 249 3.27 15.47 -0.24
N LEU A 250 2.29 14.84 -0.87
CA LEU A 250 0.92 15.37 -0.88
C LEU A 250 0.23 15.19 0.48
N TRP A 251 -0.69 16.10 0.83
CA TRP A 251 -1.72 15.82 1.83
C TRP A 251 -2.78 14.90 1.22
N TYR A 252 -2.95 13.72 1.80
CA TYR A 252 -4.09 12.85 1.54
C TYR A 252 -5.07 13.12 2.67
N TYR A 253 -6.23 13.67 2.33
CA TYR A 253 -7.34 13.92 3.24
C TYR A 253 -8.28 12.73 3.25
#